data_AF-A0A4S8IND0-F1
#
_entry.id   AF-A0A4S8IND0-F1
#
_cell.length_a   1.000
_cell.length_b   1.000
_cell.length_c   1.000
_cell.angle_alpha   90.00
_cell.angle_beta   90.00
_cell.angle_gamma   90.00
#
_symmetry.space_group_name_H-M   'P 1'
#
loop_
_entity.id
_entity.type
_entity.pdbx_description
1 polymer ?
#
loop_
_entity_poly.entity_id
_entity_poly.type
_entity_poly.pdbx_seq_one_letter_code
_entity_poly.pdbx_strand_id
1 'polypeptide(L)'
;MTISFGDFVEMLSTTDLEVRNVQSRLGFHQLIVKATIERYKKACSDTAGTGSVPQLNAQHYQQESAKLQQQISHIQSTNRSLMGEGLSSMSLRDMKQLENKLEKGISKIRTKKNELLNAEIEYMQKRVIEQFAFYTIELSSCGKHSQILFAEKEGKRDSFLRGVDPFGEAEIGKREPRVTAGCTQLILKETPKRLNYYSLPTFSL
;
A
#
# COMPACT_ATOMS: atom_id res chain seq x y z
N MET A 1 29.25 -53.23 83.05
CA MET A 1 28.49 -53.44 81.80
C MET A 1 28.46 -52.10 81.09
N THR A 2 29.42 -51.82 80.22
CA THR A 2 29.56 -50.53 79.53
C THR A 2 29.17 -50.74 78.08
N ILE A 3 28.05 -50.14 77.67
CA ILE A 3 27.65 -50.07 76.26
C ILE A 3 28.67 -49.15 75.57
N SER A 4 29.30 -49.61 74.50
CA SER A 4 30.32 -48.81 73.81
C SER A 4 29.65 -47.67 73.04
N PHE A 5 30.39 -46.59 72.80
CA PHE A 5 29.90 -45.47 71.97
C PHE A 5 29.51 -45.95 70.55
N GLY A 6 30.16 -47.03 70.07
CA GLY A 6 29.80 -47.70 68.81
C GLY A 6 28.40 -48.32 68.87
N ASP A 7 28.06 -49.02 69.95
CA ASP A 7 26.74 -49.61 70.15
C ASP A 7 25.64 -48.54 70.25
N PHE A 8 25.95 -47.35 70.82
CA PHE A 8 25.02 -46.21 70.86
C PHE A 8 24.81 -45.57 69.48
N VAL A 9 25.88 -45.43 68.69
CA VAL A 9 25.82 -44.92 67.30
C VAL A 9 25.09 -45.90 66.37
N GLU A 10 25.28 -47.21 66.56
CA GLU A 10 24.63 -48.26 65.78
C GLU A 10 23.14 -48.38 66.15
N MET A 11 22.80 -48.18 67.42
CA MET A 11 21.41 -48.10 67.90
C MET A 11 20.70 -46.85 67.39
N LEU A 12 21.37 -45.70 67.30
CA LEU A 12 20.83 -44.49 66.66
C LEU A 12 20.75 -44.62 65.12
N SER A 13 21.60 -45.44 64.49
CA SER A 13 21.59 -45.63 63.04
C SER A 13 20.55 -46.65 62.54
N THR A 14 19.97 -47.47 63.43
CA THR A 14 19.07 -48.58 63.02
C THR A 14 17.65 -48.56 63.60
N THR A 15 17.32 -47.60 64.48
CA THR A 15 16.01 -47.59 65.20
C THR A 15 15.01 -46.54 64.75
N ASP A 16 15.38 -45.60 63.88
CA ASP A 16 14.42 -44.58 63.49
C ASP A 16 13.40 -45.15 62.49
N LEU A 17 12.23 -45.53 63.02
CA LEU A 17 11.09 -46.03 62.25
C LEU A 17 10.68 -45.01 61.17
N GLU A 18 10.91 -43.72 61.42
CA GLU A 18 10.73 -42.64 60.44
C GLU A 18 11.70 -42.81 59.26
N VAL A 19 13.00 -43.05 59.50
CA VAL A 19 13.99 -43.25 58.43
C VAL A 19 13.64 -44.47 57.58
N ARG A 20 13.22 -45.58 58.21
CA ARG A 20 12.78 -46.79 57.49
C ARG A 20 11.50 -46.56 56.68
N ASN A 21 10.55 -45.81 57.22
CA ASN A 21 9.33 -45.43 56.52
C ASN A 21 9.60 -44.46 55.37
N VAL A 22 10.48 -43.48 55.56
CA VAL A 22 10.91 -42.55 54.51
C VAL A 22 11.63 -43.30 53.41
N GLN A 23 12.54 -44.22 53.74
CA GLN A 23 13.27 -45.04 52.77
C GLN A 23 12.35 -45.99 52.01
N SER A 24 11.33 -46.54 52.67
CA SER A 24 10.30 -47.38 52.02
C SER A 24 9.36 -46.55 51.12
N ARG A 25 8.94 -45.36 51.57
CA ARG A 25 8.13 -44.42 50.77
C ARG A 25 8.91 -43.92 49.56
N LEU A 26 10.19 -43.62 49.71
CA LEU A 26 11.10 -43.25 48.62
C LEU A 26 11.29 -44.42 47.65
N GLY A 27 11.47 -45.64 48.15
CA GLY A 27 11.55 -46.84 47.33
C GLY A 27 10.28 -47.06 46.50
N PHE A 28 9.10 -46.89 47.12
CA PHE A 28 7.81 -46.99 46.44
C PHE A 28 7.62 -45.87 45.40
N HIS A 29 7.98 -44.63 45.72
CA HIS A 29 7.97 -43.52 44.75
C HIS A 29 8.91 -43.78 43.58
N GLN A 30 10.13 -44.28 43.82
CA GLN A 30 11.04 -44.65 42.74
C GLN A 30 10.46 -45.76 41.86
N LEU A 31 9.77 -46.73 42.46
CA LEU A 31 9.15 -47.84 41.74
C LEU A 31 7.96 -47.35 40.89
N ILE A 32 7.13 -46.46 41.42
CA ILE A 32 6.04 -45.79 40.68
C ILE A 32 6.57 -44.93 39.55
N VAL A 33 7.60 -44.10 39.80
CA VAL A 33 8.18 -43.22 38.79
C VAL A 33 8.80 -44.05 37.67
N LYS A 34 9.57 -45.11 38.01
CA LYS A 34 10.10 -46.06 37.01
C LYS A 34 8.99 -46.74 36.23
N ALA A 35 7.95 -47.26 36.88
CA ALA A 35 6.82 -47.91 36.21
C ALA A 35 6.03 -46.93 35.32
N THR A 36 5.94 -45.67 35.71
CA THR A 36 5.28 -44.62 34.93
C THR A 36 6.11 -44.25 33.72
N ILE A 37 7.43 -44.05 33.88
CA ILE A 37 8.36 -43.83 32.76
C ILE A 37 8.31 -45.00 31.77
N GLU A 38 8.35 -46.24 32.25
CA GLU A 38 8.28 -47.43 31.39
C GLU A 38 6.93 -47.53 30.66
N ARG A 39 5.80 -47.18 31.30
CA ARG A 39 4.50 -47.09 30.61
C ARG A 39 4.50 -46.00 29.53
N TYR A 40 5.09 -44.84 29.77
CA TYR A 40 5.19 -43.77 28.76
C TYR A 40 6.11 -44.17 27.60
N LYS A 41 7.28 -44.77 27.89
CA LYS A 41 8.16 -45.33 26.85
C LYS A 41 7.43 -46.37 26.03
N LYS A 42 6.73 -47.30 26.69
CA LYS A 42 5.98 -48.35 26.02
C LYS A 42 4.82 -47.78 25.19
N ALA A 43 4.07 -46.78 25.66
CA ALA A 43 3.04 -46.12 24.86
C ALA A 43 3.61 -45.39 23.62
N CYS A 44 4.81 -44.82 23.74
CA CYS A 44 5.54 -44.23 22.60
C CYS A 44 6.06 -45.30 21.62
N SER A 45 6.32 -46.52 22.08
CA SER A 45 6.79 -47.65 21.25
C SER A 45 5.64 -48.49 20.67
N ASP A 46 4.55 -48.68 21.40
CA ASP A 46 3.37 -49.48 21.02
C ASP A 46 2.52 -48.76 19.95
N THR A 47 2.71 -47.44 19.80
CA THR A 47 2.25 -46.66 18.65
C THR A 47 3.11 -46.89 17.39
N ALA A 48 3.98 -47.90 17.35
CA ALA A 48 4.77 -48.26 16.16
C ALA A 48 3.93 -48.56 14.89
N GLY A 49 2.63 -48.80 15.01
CA GLY A 49 1.70 -48.89 13.86
C GLY A 49 1.15 -47.54 13.37
N THR A 50 1.15 -46.51 14.22
CA THR A 50 0.65 -45.16 13.97
C THR A 50 1.48 -44.21 14.84
N GLY A 51 2.56 -43.65 14.29
CA GLY A 51 3.69 -43.05 15.02
C GLY A 51 3.35 -42.16 16.24
N SER A 52 4.32 -41.99 17.15
CA SER A 52 4.14 -41.18 18.36
C SER A 52 3.66 -39.75 18.05
N VAL A 53 2.89 -39.11 18.94
CA VAL A 53 2.33 -37.75 18.73
C VAL A 53 3.40 -36.71 18.31
N PRO A 54 4.61 -36.65 18.90
CA PRO A 54 5.66 -35.74 18.44
C PRO A 54 6.17 -36.06 17.04
N GLN A 55 6.22 -37.34 16.68
CA GLN A 55 6.64 -37.80 15.35
C GLN A 55 5.60 -37.48 14.28
N LEU A 56 4.31 -37.63 14.58
CA LEU A 56 3.21 -37.21 13.69
C LEU A 56 3.22 -35.70 13.47
N ASN A 57 3.45 -34.91 14.53
CA ASN A 57 3.59 -33.45 14.41
C ASN A 57 4.80 -33.05 13.57
N ALA A 58 5.95 -33.70 13.77
CA ALA A 58 7.14 -33.45 12.95
C ALA A 58 6.89 -33.78 11.46
N GLN A 59 6.26 -34.92 11.17
CA GLN A 59 5.88 -35.30 9.80
C GLN A 59 4.89 -34.31 9.17
N HIS A 60 3.89 -33.86 9.94
CA HIS A 60 2.94 -32.85 9.50
C HIS A 60 3.63 -31.56 9.07
N TYR A 61 4.52 -31.00 9.91
CA TYR A 61 5.26 -29.79 9.55
C TYR A 61 6.24 -29.99 8.41
N GLN A 62 6.85 -31.18 8.29
CA GLN A 62 7.69 -31.51 7.14
C GLN A 62 6.88 -31.52 5.84
N GLN A 63 5.67 -32.08 5.87
CA GLN A 63 4.77 -32.09 4.73
C GLN A 63 4.30 -30.68 4.36
N GLU A 64 3.93 -29.86 5.34
CA GLU A 64 3.55 -28.46 5.12
C GLU A 64 4.70 -27.64 4.53
N SER A 65 5.92 -27.82 5.04
CA SER A 65 7.12 -27.21 4.47
C SER A 65 7.34 -27.62 3.01
N ALA A 66 7.20 -28.91 2.70
CA ALA A 66 7.33 -29.40 1.34
C ALA A 66 6.27 -28.80 0.40
N LYS A 67 5.01 -28.67 0.84
CA LYS A 67 3.95 -27.99 0.08
C LYS A 67 4.30 -26.53 -0.20
N LEU A 68 4.78 -25.80 0.80
CA LEU A 68 5.20 -24.40 0.64
C LEU A 68 6.38 -24.27 -0.35
N GLN A 69 7.37 -25.17 -0.27
CA GLN A 69 8.48 -25.18 -1.22
C GLN A 69 8.02 -25.42 -2.66
N GLN A 70 7.04 -26.31 -2.86
CA GLN A 70 6.42 -26.53 -4.17
C GLN A 70 5.70 -25.28 -4.68
N GLN A 71 4.94 -24.59 -3.82
CA GLN A 71 4.28 -23.33 -4.18
C GLN A 71 5.28 -22.24 -4.57
N ILE A 72 6.36 -22.09 -3.81
CA ILE A 72 7.45 -21.14 -4.11
C ILE A 72 8.06 -21.45 -5.47
N SER A 73 8.40 -22.73 -5.72
CA SER A 73 8.98 -23.16 -6.98
C SER A 73 8.04 -22.90 -8.17
N HIS A 74 6.74 -23.13 -7.97
CA HIS A 74 5.71 -22.87 -8.97
C HIS A 74 5.58 -21.37 -9.29
N ILE A 75 5.55 -20.52 -8.26
CA ILE A 75 5.48 -19.06 -8.43
C ILE A 75 6.74 -18.55 -9.15
N GLN A 76 7.92 -19.00 -8.73
CA GLN A 76 9.18 -18.62 -9.36
C GLN A 76 9.23 -19.04 -10.83
N SER A 77 8.78 -20.26 -11.16
CA SER A 77 8.70 -20.71 -12.54
C SER A 77 7.72 -19.88 -13.37
N THR A 78 6.57 -19.53 -12.79
CA THR A 78 5.57 -18.68 -13.44
C THR A 78 6.13 -17.29 -13.71
N ASN A 79 6.84 -16.70 -12.75
CA ASN A 79 7.49 -15.39 -12.91
C ASN A 79 8.55 -15.41 -14.01
N ARG A 80 9.40 -16.44 -14.07
CA ARG A 80 10.37 -16.62 -15.17
C ARG A 80 9.67 -16.66 -16.53
N SER A 81 8.61 -17.45 -16.67
CA SER A 81 7.84 -17.50 -17.92
C SER A 81 7.20 -16.15 -18.26
N LEU A 82 6.64 -15.42 -17.28
CA LEU A 82 6.12 -14.07 -17.49
C LEU A 82 7.20 -13.07 -17.93
N MET A 83 8.45 -13.29 -17.53
CA MET A 83 9.62 -12.52 -17.96
C MET A 83 10.19 -12.98 -19.32
N GLY A 84 9.58 -13.98 -19.95
CA GLY A 84 10.01 -14.51 -21.25
C GLY A 84 11.13 -15.53 -21.19
N GLU A 85 11.41 -16.11 -20.02
CA GLU A 85 12.42 -17.17 -19.87
C GLU A 85 11.82 -18.56 -20.10
N GLY A 86 12.62 -19.50 -20.63
CA GLY A 86 12.23 -20.91 -20.77
C GLY A 86 11.16 -21.19 -21.83
N LEU A 87 10.91 -20.25 -22.75
CA LEU A 87 9.87 -20.36 -23.78
C LEU A 87 10.12 -21.50 -24.78
N SER A 88 11.39 -21.85 -25.03
CA SER A 88 11.76 -22.90 -25.99
C SER A 88 11.25 -24.29 -25.62
N SER A 89 11.01 -24.53 -24.32
CA SER A 89 10.45 -25.79 -23.80
C SER A 89 8.93 -25.78 -23.64
N MET A 90 8.25 -24.66 -23.94
CA MET A 90 6.80 -24.54 -23.79
C MET A 90 6.06 -25.04 -25.02
N SER A 91 4.85 -25.59 -24.81
CA SER A 91 3.97 -25.92 -25.92
C SER A 91 3.36 -24.66 -26.54
N LEU A 92 2.93 -24.73 -27.81
CA LEU A 92 2.24 -23.62 -28.48
C LEU A 92 0.98 -23.18 -27.73
N ARG A 93 0.25 -24.13 -27.14
CA ARG A 93 -0.96 -23.84 -26.34
C ARG A 93 -0.61 -22.99 -25.12
N ASP A 94 0.42 -23.39 -24.38
CA ASP A 94 0.81 -22.70 -23.15
C ASP A 94 1.43 -21.33 -23.45
N MET A 95 2.19 -21.22 -24.54
CA MET A 95 2.71 -19.95 -25.03
C MET A 95 1.59 -18.96 -25.37
N LYS A 96 0.54 -19.41 -26.07
CA LYS A 96 -0.63 -18.57 -26.36
C LYS A 96 -1.37 -18.17 -25.08
N GLN A 97 -1.45 -19.04 -24.07
CA GLN A 97 -2.04 -18.67 -22.79
C GLN A 97 -1.21 -17.62 -22.05
N LEU A 98 0.11 -17.73 -22.09
CA LEU A 98 1.04 -16.77 -21.49
C LEU A 98 0.90 -15.39 -22.16
N GLU A 99 0.90 -15.35 -23.49
CA GLU A 99 0.67 -14.13 -24.28
C GLU A 99 -0.64 -13.44 -23.88
N ASN A 100 -1.74 -14.19 -23.82
CA ASN A 100 -3.05 -13.65 -23.42
C ASN A 100 -3.06 -13.09 -21.99
N LYS A 101 -2.29 -13.70 -21.07
CA LYS A 101 -2.15 -13.18 -19.70
C LYS A 101 -1.37 -11.87 -19.69
N LEU A 102 -0.27 -11.80 -20.44
CA LEU A 102 0.55 -10.60 -20.57
C LEU A 102 -0.23 -9.45 -21.21
N GLU A 103 -0.95 -9.71 -22.30
CA GLU A 103 -1.74 -8.70 -23.00
C GLU A 103 -2.80 -8.09 -22.08
N LYS A 104 -3.53 -8.93 -21.33
CA LYS A 104 -4.50 -8.45 -20.33
C LYS A 104 -3.84 -7.63 -19.22
N GLY A 105 -2.64 -8.02 -18.76
CA GLY A 105 -1.90 -7.29 -17.74
C GLY A 105 -1.44 -5.92 -18.25
N ILE A 106 -0.84 -5.88 -19.43
CA ILE A 106 -0.37 -4.66 -20.09
C ILE A 106 -1.54 -3.71 -20.37
N SER A 107 -2.66 -4.22 -20.87
CA SER A 107 -3.87 -3.44 -21.10
C SER A 107 -4.36 -2.75 -19.82
N LYS A 108 -4.42 -3.48 -18.69
CA LYS A 108 -4.78 -2.89 -17.38
C LYS A 108 -3.81 -1.79 -16.93
N ILE A 109 -2.51 -2.02 -17.10
CA ILE A 109 -1.48 -1.02 -16.75
C ILE A 109 -1.64 0.24 -17.61
N ARG A 110 -1.83 0.09 -18.92
CA ARG A 110 -2.05 1.21 -19.85
C ARG A 110 -3.29 2.01 -19.47
N THR A 111 -4.42 1.33 -19.23
CA THR A 111 -5.66 1.99 -18.79
C THR A 111 -5.43 2.77 -17.51
N LYS A 112 -4.80 2.15 -16.49
CA LYS A 112 -4.59 2.83 -15.22
C LYS A 112 -3.66 4.04 -15.34
N LYS A 113 -2.60 3.92 -16.15
CA LYS A 113 -1.69 5.02 -16.43
C LYS A 113 -2.43 6.18 -17.12
N ASN A 114 -3.28 5.87 -18.10
CA ASN A 114 -4.07 6.88 -18.81
C ASN A 114 -5.07 7.59 -17.87
N GLU A 115 -5.76 6.86 -16.99
CA GLU A 115 -6.64 7.45 -15.97
C GLU A 115 -5.89 8.47 -15.10
N LEU A 116 -4.70 8.08 -14.59
CA LEU A 116 -3.90 8.95 -13.72
C LEU A 116 -3.36 10.17 -14.48
N LEU A 117 -2.89 9.99 -15.72
CA LEU A 117 -2.42 11.09 -16.56
C LEU A 117 -3.54 12.08 -16.88
N ASN A 118 -4.75 11.60 -17.19
CA ASN A 118 -5.90 12.45 -17.45
C ASN A 118 -6.28 13.26 -16.21
N ALA A 119 -6.31 12.63 -15.03
CA ALA A 119 -6.58 13.33 -13.78
C ALA A 119 -5.54 14.44 -13.50
N GLU A 120 -4.26 14.18 -13.77
CA GLU A 120 -3.19 15.17 -13.62
C GLU A 120 -3.35 16.34 -14.60
N ILE A 121 -3.69 16.05 -15.87
CA ILE A 121 -3.96 17.07 -16.89
C ILE A 121 -5.14 17.95 -16.45
N GLU A 122 -6.25 17.36 -16.01
CA GLU A 122 -7.42 18.08 -15.53
C GLU A 122 -7.09 18.98 -14.34
N TYR A 123 -6.31 18.48 -13.38
CA TYR A 123 -5.85 19.25 -12.23
C TYR A 123 -5.02 20.46 -12.66
N MET A 124 -4.05 20.25 -13.56
CA MET A 124 -3.18 21.32 -14.06
C MET A 124 -3.97 22.36 -14.85
N GLN A 125 -4.91 21.93 -15.70
CA GLN A 125 -5.79 22.83 -16.45
C GLN A 125 -6.64 23.69 -15.52
N LYS A 126 -7.22 23.11 -14.47
CA LYS A 126 -8.01 23.84 -13.48
C LYS A 126 -7.17 24.95 -12.81
N ARG A 127 -5.95 24.63 -12.38
CA ARG A 127 -5.04 25.63 -11.77
C ARG A 127 -4.71 26.77 -12.70
N VAL A 128 -4.44 26.46 -13.96
CA VAL A 128 -4.14 27.47 -14.98
C VAL A 128 -5.35 28.39 -15.20
N ILE A 129 -6.55 27.83 -15.28
CA ILE A 129 -7.79 28.61 -15.39
C ILE A 129 -8.00 29.50 -14.16
N GLU A 130 -7.83 28.96 -12.95
CA GLU A 130 -7.95 29.74 -11.71
C GLU A 130 -6.93 30.88 -11.65
N GLN A 131 -5.70 30.64 -12.08
CA GLN A 131 -4.65 31.65 -12.15
C GLN A 131 -4.96 32.74 -13.18
N PHE A 132 -5.44 32.36 -14.38
CA PHE A 132 -5.89 33.32 -15.38
C PHE A 132 -7.11 34.13 -14.91
N ALA A 133 -8.06 33.50 -14.22
CA ALA A 133 -9.21 34.19 -13.63
C ALA A 133 -8.78 35.25 -12.60
N PHE A 134 -7.80 34.94 -11.75
CA PHE A 134 -7.26 35.91 -10.80
C PHE A 134 -6.60 37.11 -11.51
N TYR A 135 -5.71 36.84 -12.47
CA TYR A 135 -5.01 37.88 -13.21
C TYR A 135 -5.97 38.80 -14.00
N THR A 136 -7.02 38.25 -14.61
CA THR A 136 -8.04 39.05 -15.31
C THR A 136 -8.82 39.95 -14.37
N ILE A 137 -9.16 39.47 -13.16
CA ILE A 137 -9.81 40.30 -12.13
C ILE A 137 -8.88 41.45 -11.72
N GLU A 138 -7.61 41.18 -11.46
CA GLU A 138 -6.62 42.21 -11.08
C GLU A 138 -6.45 43.28 -12.17
N LEU A 139 -6.30 42.88 -13.43
CA LEU A 139 -6.23 43.80 -14.55
C LEU A 139 -7.50 44.65 -14.68
N SER A 140 -8.68 44.04 -14.49
CA SER A 140 -9.95 44.77 -14.52
C SER A 140 -10.05 45.80 -13.38
N SER A 141 -9.50 45.48 -12.21
CA SER A 141 -9.42 46.38 -11.06
C SER A 141 -8.49 47.56 -11.32
N CYS A 142 -7.32 47.31 -11.90
CA CYS A 142 -6.39 48.36 -12.33
C CYS A 142 -7.01 49.29 -13.39
N GLY A 143 -7.74 48.73 -14.36
CA GLY A 143 -8.47 49.51 -15.38
C GLY A 143 -9.51 50.45 -14.76
N LYS A 144 -10.32 49.96 -13.80
CA LYS A 144 -11.28 50.78 -13.06
C LYS A 144 -10.59 51.86 -12.23
N HIS A 145 -9.49 51.54 -11.56
CA HIS A 145 -8.71 52.50 -10.78
C HIS A 145 -8.19 53.66 -11.65
N SER A 146 -7.65 53.36 -12.84
CA SER A 146 -7.19 54.38 -13.78
C SER A 146 -8.34 55.25 -14.32
N GLN A 147 -9.53 54.68 -14.53
CA GLN A 147 -10.71 55.44 -14.96
C GLN A 147 -11.23 56.37 -13.86
N ILE A 148 -11.23 55.92 -12.60
CA ILE A 148 -11.61 56.74 -11.43
C ILE A 148 -10.63 57.90 -11.27
N LEU A 149 -9.31 57.65 -11.34
CA LEU A 149 -8.29 58.71 -11.26
C LEU A 149 -8.42 59.73 -12.41
N PHE A 150 -8.85 59.29 -13.60
CA PHE A 150 -9.11 60.20 -14.72
C PHE A 150 -10.38 61.03 -14.48
N ALA A 151 -11.46 60.40 -14.00
CA ALA A 151 -12.69 61.11 -13.62
C ALA A 151 -12.48 62.09 -12.45
N GLU A 152 -11.54 61.81 -11.54
CA GLU A 152 -11.08 62.73 -10.49
C GLU A 152 -10.46 64.00 -11.03
N LYS A 153 -9.53 63.88 -11.98
CA LYS A 153 -8.87 65.04 -12.61
C LYS A 153 -9.85 65.93 -13.36
N GLU A 154 -10.92 65.35 -13.91
CA GLU A 154 -11.95 66.06 -14.67
C GLU A 154 -13.13 66.56 -13.80
N GLY A 155 -13.11 66.34 -12.48
CA GLY A 155 -14.21 66.74 -11.59
C GLY A 155 -15.51 65.97 -11.77
N LYS A 156 -15.48 64.82 -12.46
CA LYS A 156 -16.65 63.99 -12.84
C LYS A 156 -16.77 62.69 -12.02
N ARG A 157 -16.19 62.67 -10.82
CA ARG A 157 -16.24 61.51 -9.91
C ARG A 157 -17.64 61.06 -9.56
N ASP A 158 -18.49 62.00 -9.16
CA ASP A 158 -19.81 61.70 -8.61
C ASP A 158 -20.76 61.13 -9.66
N SER A 159 -20.59 61.50 -10.93
CA SER A 159 -21.28 60.89 -12.07
C SER A 159 -20.81 59.46 -12.32
N PHE A 160 -19.50 59.20 -12.30
CA PHE A 160 -18.92 57.85 -12.48
C PHE A 160 -19.38 56.89 -11.38
N LEU A 161 -19.37 57.32 -10.10
CA LEU A 161 -19.77 56.48 -8.96
C LEU A 161 -21.28 56.18 -8.93
N ARG A 162 -22.12 57.02 -9.55
CA ARG A 162 -23.57 56.78 -9.72
C ARG A 162 -23.90 55.84 -10.89
N GLY A 163 -22.89 55.25 -11.54
CA GLY A 163 -23.09 54.34 -12.67
C GLY A 163 -23.55 55.03 -13.96
N VAL A 164 -23.48 56.35 -14.01
CA VAL A 164 -23.71 57.14 -15.23
C VAL A 164 -22.37 57.21 -15.94
N ASP A 165 -22.28 56.67 -17.16
CA ASP A 165 -21.07 56.79 -17.98
C ASP A 165 -20.73 58.30 -18.12
N PRO A 166 -19.65 58.79 -17.49
CA PRO A 166 -19.35 60.23 -17.46
C PRO A 166 -18.86 60.75 -18.81
N PHE A 167 -18.61 59.86 -19.76
CA PHE A 167 -18.01 60.17 -21.05
C PHE A 167 -19.03 60.20 -22.20
N GLY A 168 -20.25 59.68 -22.01
CA GLY A 168 -21.34 59.72 -23.00
C GLY A 168 -21.07 58.89 -24.27
N GLU A 169 -22.12 58.54 -25.01
CA GLU A 169 -22.05 57.64 -26.19
C GLU A 169 -21.31 58.23 -27.42
N ALA A 170 -20.67 59.39 -27.32
CA ALA A 170 -20.01 60.05 -28.44
C ALA A 170 -18.48 59.97 -28.35
N GLU A 171 -17.91 59.22 -29.30
CA GLU A 171 -16.48 59.06 -29.65
C GLU A 171 -15.79 57.75 -29.23
N ILE A 172 -16.37 56.63 -29.67
CA ILE A 172 -15.72 55.31 -29.74
C ILE A 172 -14.52 55.30 -30.74
N GLY A 173 -14.31 56.37 -31.51
CA GLY A 173 -13.32 56.41 -32.60
C GLY A 173 -11.99 57.14 -32.34
N LYS A 174 -11.77 57.81 -31.19
CA LYS A 174 -10.54 58.62 -31.00
C LYS A 174 -9.85 58.55 -29.64
N ARG A 175 -10.37 57.81 -28.66
CA ARG A 175 -9.73 57.72 -27.34
C ARG A 175 -9.80 56.31 -26.78
N GLU A 176 -9.10 55.39 -27.42
CA GLU A 176 -8.57 54.26 -26.67
C GLU A 176 -7.51 54.79 -25.70
N PRO A 177 -7.62 54.53 -24.38
CA PRO A 177 -6.41 54.42 -23.59
C PRO A 177 -5.61 53.29 -24.24
N ARG A 178 -4.44 53.62 -24.79
CA ARG A 178 -3.53 52.72 -25.53
C ARG A 178 -3.13 51.44 -24.78
N VAL A 179 -3.65 51.22 -23.58
CA VAL A 179 -3.32 50.14 -22.66
C VAL A 179 -4.44 49.08 -22.58
N THR A 180 -5.68 49.38 -22.98
CA THR A 180 -6.82 48.46 -22.77
C THR A 180 -7.22 47.65 -24.00
N ALA A 181 -7.05 48.19 -25.22
CA ALA A 181 -7.46 47.52 -26.45
C ALA A 181 -6.55 46.35 -26.85
N GLY A 182 -5.26 46.43 -26.52
CA GLY A 182 -4.33 45.31 -26.67
C GLY A 182 -4.66 44.15 -25.72
N CYS A 183 -5.16 44.47 -24.52
CA CYS A 183 -5.43 43.47 -23.49
C CYS A 183 -6.70 42.67 -23.79
N THR A 184 -7.80 43.31 -24.22
CA THR A 184 -9.05 42.60 -24.54
C THR A 184 -9.00 41.80 -25.85
N GLN A 185 -8.25 42.23 -26.87
CA GLN A 185 -8.06 41.42 -28.09
C GLN A 185 -7.14 40.22 -27.88
N LEU A 186 -6.16 40.29 -26.97
CA LEU A 186 -5.39 39.12 -26.54
C LEU A 186 -6.27 38.17 -25.70
N ILE A 187 -7.10 38.68 -24.81
CA ILE A 187 -7.96 37.85 -23.94
C ILE A 187 -8.97 37.02 -24.75
N LEU A 188 -9.58 37.55 -25.81
CA LEU A 188 -10.52 36.77 -26.64
C LEU A 188 -9.84 35.90 -27.71
N LYS A 189 -8.66 36.26 -28.23
CA LYS A 189 -7.89 35.41 -29.16
C LYS A 189 -7.12 34.29 -28.44
N GLU A 190 -6.80 34.47 -27.16
CA GLU A 190 -6.20 33.46 -26.28
C GLU A 190 -7.17 32.83 -25.28
N THR A 191 -8.48 33.13 -25.33
CA THR A 191 -9.44 32.12 -24.87
C THR A 191 -9.07 30.84 -25.62
N PRO A 192 -8.79 29.72 -24.94
CA PRO A 192 -8.44 28.50 -25.62
C PRO A 192 -9.64 28.14 -26.50
N LYS A 193 -9.55 28.46 -27.79
CA LYS A 193 -10.40 27.91 -28.84
C LYS A 193 -10.45 26.44 -28.53
N ARG A 194 -11.61 25.91 -28.14
CA ARG A 194 -11.90 24.48 -27.98
C ARG A 194 -10.63 23.65 -27.79
N LEU A 195 -10.26 23.33 -26.56
CA LEU A 195 -9.41 22.15 -26.36
C LEU A 195 -10.25 20.89 -26.66
N ASN A 196 -10.64 20.75 -27.93
CA ASN A 196 -10.91 19.48 -28.57
C ASN A 196 -9.55 18.77 -28.67
N TYR A 197 -9.04 18.28 -27.54
CA TYR A 197 -8.13 17.14 -27.54
C TYR A 197 -8.94 15.83 -27.67
N TYR A 198 -10.04 15.85 -28.43
CA TYR A 198 -10.61 14.63 -29.00
C TYR A 198 -9.78 14.27 -30.23
N SER A 199 -8.58 13.73 -30.01
CA SER A 199 -7.78 12.90 -30.94
C SER A 199 -6.42 12.62 -30.31
N LEU A 200 -6.37 12.09 -29.09
CA LEU A 200 -5.26 11.17 -28.82
C LEU A 200 -5.51 10.00 -29.77
N PRO A 201 -4.57 9.61 -30.66
CA PRO A 201 -4.76 8.41 -31.43
C PRO A 201 -5.07 7.32 -30.41
N THR A 202 -6.24 6.71 -30.54
CA THR A 202 -6.45 5.38 -30.02
C THR A 202 -5.25 4.60 -30.50
N PHE A 203 -4.31 4.28 -29.60
CA PHE A 203 -3.27 3.30 -29.87
C PHE A 203 -4.02 1.97 -30.03
N SER A 204 -4.55 1.78 -31.23
CA SER A 204 -5.16 0.56 -31.70
C SER A 204 -4.02 -0.40 -32.02
N LEU A 205 -3.99 -1.48 -31.22
CA LEU A 205 -3.27 -2.75 -31.37
C LEU A 205 -1.77 -2.66 -31.67
#